data_AF-A0A2N6FD66-F1
#
_entry.id   AF-A0A2N6FD66-F1
#
_cell.length_a   1.000
_cell.length_b   1.000
_cell.length_c   1.000
_cell.angle_alpha   90.00
_cell.angle_beta   90.00
_cell.angle_gamma   90.00
#
_symmetry.space_group_name_H-M   'P 1'
#
loop_
_entity.id
_entity.type
_entity.pdbx_description
1 polymer ?
#
loop_
_entity_poly.entity_id
_entity_poly.type
_entity_poly.pdbx_seq_one_letter_code
_entity_poly.pdbx_strand_id
1 'polypeptide(L)'
;LLMQPIHLAIGLVEGLATATVIIFLATARPDILDGVEVAAAQQVRSLRGVVMALLAVTILVGGFFAWFASSQPDGLEWALEKAGFESNTELSETHHSLQQIQEKTAILPEYDLPEGSGTNRGTSLSGLIGSGLTMVVAGGVILLLRRRRKESG
;
A
#
# COMPACT_ATOMS: atom_id res chain seq x y z
N LEU A 1 7.09 14.60 18.86
CA LEU A 1 8.51 14.16 18.74
C LEU A 1 8.64 12.64 18.68
N LEU A 2 7.84 11.87 19.44
CA LEU A 2 7.93 10.40 19.48
C LEU A 2 7.68 9.69 18.13
N MET A 3 6.86 10.24 17.25
CA MET A 3 6.57 9.67 15.92
C MET A 3 7.65 9.90 14.85
N GLN A 4 8.56 10.87 15.05
CA GLN A 4 9.53 11.28 14.03
C GLN A 4 10.55 10.18 13.67
N PRO A 5 11.13 9.44 14.63
CA PRO A 5 12.05 8.36 14.32
C PRO A 5 11.39 7.23 13.50
N ILE A 6 10.12 6.96 13.77
CA ILE A 6 9.35 5.91 13.09
C ILE A 6 9.07 6.32 11.64
N HIS A 7 8.60 7.56 11.43
CA HIS A 7 8.39 8.09 10.09
C HIS A 7 9.68 8.12 9.27
N LEU A 8 10.82 8.43 9.91
CA LEU A 8 12.11 8.41 9.25
C LEU A 8 12.48 7.00 8.77
N ALA A 9 12.27 5.99 9.61
CA ALA A 9 12.55 4.59 9.26
C ALA A 9 11.63 4.09 8.13
N ILE A 10 10.32 4.35 8.24
CA ILE A 10 9.34 3.97 7.20
C ILE A 10 9.66 4.68 5.89
N GLY A 11 9.90 5.99 5.93
CA GLY A 11 10.22 6.79 4.75
C GLY A 11 11.52 6.37 4.07
N LEU A 12 12.52 5.91 4.84
CA LEU A 12 13.75 5.35 4.26
C LEU A 12 13.46 4.06 3.49
N VAL A 13 12.70 3.13 4.08
CA VAL A 13 12.34 1.86 3.43
C VAL A 13 11.48 2.10 2.19
N GLU A 14 10.49 2.98 2.28
CA GLU A 14 9.63 3.36 1.16
C GLU A 14 10.43 4.03 0.03
N GLY A 15 11.38 4.91 0.39
CA GLY A 15 12.28 5.56 -0.56
C GLY A 15 13.12 4.54 -1.33
N LEU A 16 13.68 3.53 -0.64
CA LEU A 16 14.44 2.44 -1.27
C LEU A 16 13.56 1.58 -2.18
N ALA A 17 12.34 1.24 -1.74
CA ALA A 17 11.38 0.51 -2.56
C ALA A 17 11.03 1.28 -3.84
N THR A 18 10.76 2.58 -3.72
CA THR A 18 10.47 3.47 -4.84
C THR A 18 11.64 3.58 -5.80
N ALA A 19 12.86 3.79 -5.28
CA ALA A 19 14.07 3.85 -6.08
C ALA A 19 14.29 2.55 -6.87
N THR A 20 14.03 1.41 -6.25
CA THR A 20 14.13 0.09 -6.89
C THR A 20 13.16 -0.02 -8.08
N VAL A 21 11.91 0.41 -7.91
CA VAL A 21 10.92 0.42 -9.00
C VAL A 21 11.35 1.36 -10.13
N ILE A 22 11.85 2.54 -9.81
CA ILE A 22 12.32 3.51 -10.82
C ILE A 22 13.51 2.95 -11.59
N ILE A 23 14.51 2.37 -10.92
CA ILE A 23 15.68 1.75 -11.57
C ILE A 23 15.26 0.57 -12.44
N PHE A 24 14.32 -0.26 -11.97
CA PHE A 24 13.75 -1.35 -12.76
C PHE A 24 13.07 -0.82 -14.03
N LEU A 25 12.28 0.25 -13.93
CA LEU A 25 11.67 0.88 -15.11
C LEU A 25 12.72 1.49 -16.04
N ALA A 26 13.73 2.18 -15.51
CA ALA A 26 14.81 2.78 -16.29
C ALA A 26 15.60 1.74 -17.10
N THR A 27 15.81 0.56 -16.52
CA THR A 27 16.56 -0.53 -17.16
C THR A 27 15.69 -1.37 -18.10
N ALA A 28 14.47 -1.70 -17.70
CA ALA A 28 13.57 -2.53 -18.49
C ALA A 28 12.90 -1.75 -19.63
N ARG A 29 12.58 -0.47 -19.42
CA ARG A 29 11.84 0.42 -20.34
C ARG A 29 12.31 1.88 -20.23
N PRO A 30 13.55 2.18 -20.67
CA PRO A 30 14.07 3.55 -20.69
C PRO A 30 13.17 4.51 -21.48
N ASP A 31 12.47 4.01 -22.51
CA ASP A 31 11.50 4.78 -23.31
C ASP A 31 10.39 5.46 -22.50
N ILE A 32 10.12 5.04 -21.25
CA ILE A 32 9.12 5.68 -20.37
C ILE A 32 9.67 6.97 -19.74
N LEU A 33 10.99 7.02 -19.53
CA LEU A 33 11.69 8.14 -18.89
C LEU A 33 12.19 9.15 -19.93
N ASP A 34 12.53 8.66 -21.12
CA ASP A 34 12.90 9.52 -22.25
C ASP A 34 11.64 10.22 -22.79
N GLY A 35 11.73 11.53 -22.99
CA GLY A 35 10.60 12.38 -23.41
C GLY A 35 9.98 11.97 -24.76
N VAL A 36 8.79 12.53 -25.02
CA VAL A 36 7.91 12.21 -26.16
C VAL A 36 8.61 12.32 -27.54
N GLU A 37 9.63 13.16 -27.68
CA GLU A 37 10.33 13.38 -28.95
C GLU A 37 11.21 12.19 -29.39
N VAL A 38 11.76 11.41 -28.45
CA VAL A 38 12.54 10.18 -28.78
C VAL A 38 11.60 9.00 -29.02
N ALA A 39 10.45 8.97 -28.34
CA ALA A 39 9.44 7.92 -28.46
C ALA A 39 8.79 7.82 -29.85
N ALA A 40 8.83 8.89 -30.67
CA ALA A 40 8.35 8.86 -32.05
C ALA A 40 9.27 8.09 -33.01
N ALA A 41 10.57 7.99 -32.69
CA ALA A 41 11.56 7.28 -33.50
C ALA A 41 11.78 5.82 -33.03
N GLN A 42 11.43 5.52 -31.78
CA GLN A 42 11.66 4.21 -31.15
C GLN A 42 10.41 3.33 -31.25
N GLN A 43 10.54 2.18 -31.91
CA GLN A 43 9.48 1.18 -32.07
C GLN A 43 8.85 0.86 -30.71
N VAL A 44 7.58 1.28 -30.50
CA VAL A 44 6.89 1.22 -29.20
C VAL A 44 6.88 -0.22 -28.67
N ARG A 45 7.82 -0.56 -27.79
CA ARG A 45 7.87 -1.88 -27.16
C ARG A 45 6.63 -2.07 -26.28
N SER A 46 6.10 -3.29 -26.28
CA SER A 46 4.92 -3.63 -25.47
C SER A 46 5.22 -3.49 -23.97
N LEU A 47 4.38 -2.77 -23.22
CA LEU A 47 4.49 -2.64 -21.76
C LEU A 47 4.03 -3.89 -21.00
N ARG A 48 3.50 -4.90 -21.69
CA ARG A 48 2.89 -6.08 -21.07
C ARG A 48 3.84 -6.80 -20.12
N GLY A 49 5.11 -6.95 -20.50
CA GLY A 49 6.11 -7.63 -19.66
C GLY A 49 6.35 -6.92 -18.33
N VAL A 50 6.50 -5.59 -18.35
CA VAL A 50 6.69 -4.78 -17.13
C VAL A 50 5.46 -4.82 -16.25
N VAL A 51 4.27 -4.69 -16.83
CA VAL A 51 3.01 -4.75 -16.08
C VAL A 51 2.84 -6.12 -15.41
N MET A 52 3.12 -7.21 -16.14
CA MET A 52 3.04 -8.57 -15.56
C MET A 52 4.07 -8.78 -14.44
N ALA A 53 5.29 -8.26 -14.59
CA ALA A 53 6.31 -8.34 -13.55
C ALA A 53 5.89 -7.60 -12.28
N LEU A 54 5.39 -6.36 -12.41
CA LEU A 54 4.89 -5.58 -11.28
C LEU A 54 3.68 -6.24 -10.63
N LEU A 55 2.72 -6.75 -11.42
CA LEU A 55 1.58 -7.50 -10.89
C LEU A 55 2.01 -8.73 -10.10
N ALA A 56 2.99 -9.49 -10.60
CA ALA A 56 3.52 -10.66 -9.90
C ALA A 56 4.14 -10.25 -8.54
N VAL A 57 4.93 -9.18 -8.51
CA VAL A 57 5.51 -8.65 -7.25
C VAL A 57 4.41 -8.20 -6.30
N THR A 58 3.40 -7.46 -6.78
CA THR A 58 2.28 -7.01 -5.95
C THR A 58 1.52 -8.17 -5.32
N ILE A 59 1.23 -9.23 -6.08
CA ILE A 59 0.56 -10.44 -5.58
C ILE A 59 1.44 -11.15 -4.54
N LEU A 60 2.75 -11.26 -4.79
CA LEU A 60 3.67 -11.88 -3.83
C LEU A 60 3.74 -11.08 -2.52
N VAL A 61 3.84 -9.76 -2.60
CA VAL A 61 3.93 -8.89 -1.43
C VAL A 61 2.63 -8.89 -0.64
N GLY A 62 1.49 -8.61 -1.30
CA GLY A 62 0.18 -8.54 -0.65
C GLY A 62 -0.40 -9.90 -0.25
N GLY A 63 0.02 -10.98 -0.90
CA GLY A 63 -0.48 -12.33 -0.64
C GLY A 63 0.38 -13.14 0.33
N PHE A 64 1.70 -13.14 0.14
CA PHE A 64 2.63 -14.01 0.89
C PHE A 64 3.44 -13.24 1.93
N PHE A 65 4.10 -12.15 1.55
CA PHE A 65 4.93 -11.40 2.49
C PHE A 65 4.10 -10.69 3.57
N ALA A 66 2.81 -10.43 3.32
CA ALA A 66 1.88 -9.90 4.31
C ALA A 66 1.76 -10.78 5.57
N TRP A 67 2.01 -12.10 5.48
CA TRP A 67 2.02 -13.00 6.64
C TRP A 67 3.16 -12.74 7.63
N PHE A 68 4.21 -12.07 7.16
CA PHE A 68 5.37 -11.71 7.98
C PHE A 68 5.25 -10.28 8.54
N ALA A 69 4.08 -9.65 8.39
CA ALA A 69 3.79 -8.39 9.07
C ALA A 69 3.89 -8.59 10.59
N SER A 70 4.49 -7.61 11.28
CA SER A 70 4.73 -7.71 12.71
C SER A 70 3.42 -7.63 13.49
N SER A 71 3.29 -8.47 14.53
CA SER A 71 2.22 -8.39 15.53
C SER A 71 2.55 -7.46 16.70
N GLN A 72 3.68 -6.73 16.64
CA GLN A 72 4.03 -5.71 17.64
C GLN A 72 3.19 -4.43 17.43
N PRO A 73 3.08 -3.58 18.47
CA PRO A 73 2.39 -2.30 18.36
C PRO A 73 2.91 -1.49 17.19
N ASP A 74 1.99 -0.88 16.47
CA ASP A 74 2.33 -0.03 15.35
C ASP A 74 3.03 1.26 15.84
N GLY A 75 3.45 2.11 14.91
CA GLY A 75 4.16 3.34 15.28
C GLY A 75 3.33 4.28 16.16
N LEU A 76 2.00 4.18 16.08
CA LEU A 76 1.06 4.97 16.84
C LEU A 76 0.92 4.46 18.25
N GLU A 77 0.63 3.17 18.41
CA GLU A 77 0.57 2.49 19.68
C GLU A 77 1.87 2.63 20.46
N TRP A 78 3.03 2.45 19.79
CA TRP A 78 4.34 2.66 20.41
C TRP A 78 4.52 4.10 20.92
N ALA A 79 4.08 5.10 20.14
CA ALA A 79 4.20 6.50 20.53
C ALA A 79 3.26 6.85 21.69
N LEU A 80 2.06 6.25 21.74
CA LEU A 80 1.11 6.39 22.84
C LEU A 80 1.65 5.75 24.12
N GLU A 81 2.15 4.52 24.04
CA GLU A 81 2.79 3.83 25.15
C GLU A 81 3.94 4.68 25.70
N LYS A 82 4.79 5.21 24.81
CA LYS A 82 5.92 6.05 25.22
C LYS A 82 5.50 7.42 25.76
N ALA A 83 4.30 7.90 25.42
CA ALA A 83 3.69 9.10 25.99
C ALA A 83 3.00 8.84 27.34
N GLY A 84 3.01 7.60 27.84
CA GLY A 84 2.43 7.21 29.13
C GLY A 84 0.96 6.77 29.05
N PHE A 85 0.42 6.56 27.84
CA PHE A 85 -0.87 5.92 27.64
C PHE A 85 -0.65 4.41 27.54
N GLU A 86 -0.70 3.69 28.66
CA GLU A 86 -0.71 2.23 28.62
C GLU A 86 -2.06 1.73 28.09
N SER A 87 -2.05 0.66 27.28
CA SER A 87 -3.25 0.00 26.74
C SER A 87 -4.23 -0.52 27.81
N ASN A 88 -3.81 -0.53 29.09
CA ASN A 88 -4.59 -0.92 30.27
C ASN A 88 -5.07 0.26 31.13
N THR A 89 -4.84 1.50 30.70
CA THR A 89 -5.43 2.67 31.38
C THR A 89 -6.95 2.57 31.25
N GLU A 90 -7.70 2.72 32.36
CA GLU A 90 -9.18 2.57 32.40
C GLU A 90 -9.81 3.13 31.12
N LEU A 91 -10.27 2.21 30.25
CA LEU A 91 -10.86 2.56 28.97
C LEU A 91 -12.03 3.50 29.25
N SER A 92 -11.90 4.76 28.85
CA SER A 92 -12.98 5.71 29.06
C SER A 92 -14.24 5.22 28.34
N GLU A 93 -15.43 5.55 28.85
CA GLU A 93 -16.74 5.20 28.24
C GLU A 93 -16.79 5.49 26.71
N THR A 94 -16.00 6.47 26.26
CA THR A 94 -15.87 6.81 24.83
C THR A 94 -15.11 5.75 24.03
N HIS A 95 -14.07 5.11 24.58
CA HIS A 95 -13.36 4.01 23.91
C HIS A 95 -14.27 2.81 23.70
N HIS A 96 -15.04 2.42 24.72
CA HIS A 96 -15.99 1.31 24.60
C HIS A 96 -17.08 1.58 23.56
N SER A 97 -17.61 2.81 23.52
CA SER A 97 -18.61 3.22 22.54
C SER A 97 -18.05 3.19 21.11
N LEU A 98 -16.82 3.69 20.91
CA LEU A 98 -16.16 3.69 19.60
C LEU A 98 -15.79 2.27 19.15
N GLN A 99 -15.32 1.43 20.08
CA GLN A 99 -15.03 0.02 19.80
C GLN A 99 -16.30 -0.72 19.34
N GLN A 100 -17.44 -0.53 20.00
CA GLN A 100 -18.70 -1.15 19.58
C GLN A 100 -19.16 -0.68 18.20
N ILE A 101 -18.92 0.59 17.85
CA ILE A 101 -19.21 1.09 16.50
C ILE A 101 -18.25 0.47 15.49
N GLN A 102 -16.95 0.39 15.82
CA GLN A 102 -15.94 -0.25 14.98
C GLN A 102 -16.27 -1.72 14.73
N GLU A 103 -16.55 -2.51 15.76
CA GLU A 103 -16.92 -3.93 15.64
C GLU A 103 -18.16 -4.14 14.76
N LYS A 104 -19.12 -3.21 14.80
CA LYS A 104 -20.35 -3.28 13.96
C LYS A 104 -20.15 -2.80 12.53
N THR A 105 -19.12 -1.99 12.26
CA THR A 105 -18.90 -1.36 10.95
C THR A 105 -17.69 -1.91 10.21
N ALA A 106 -16.76 -2.56 10.93
CA ALA A 106 -15.56 -3.15 10.37
C ALA A 106 -15.94 -4.33 9.47
N ILE A 107 -15.57 -4.22 8.19
CA ILE A 107 -15.82 -5.26 7.18
C ILE A 107 -14.84 -6.43 7.34
N LEU A 108 -13.59 -6.15 7.73
CA LEU A 108 -12.57 -7.12 8.13
C LEU A 108 -11.87 -6.60 9.39
N PRO A 109 -12.42 -6.87 10.59
CA PRO A 109 -11.73 -6.58 11.84
C PRO A 109 -10.37 -7.30 11.83
N GLU A 110 -9.30 -6.56 12.13
CA GLU A 110 -7.92 -7.06 12.24
C GLU A 110 -7.40 -7.77 10.96
N TYR A 111 -8.01 -7.46 9.81
CA TYR A 111 -7.74 -8.13 8.52
C TYR A 111 -8.01 -9.63 8.53
N ASP A 112 -8.78 -10.13 9.50
CA ASP A 112 -9.17 -11.53 9.58
C ASP A 112 -10.56 -11.76 8.96
N LEU A 113 -10.79 -13.00 8.54
CA LEU A 113 -12.08 -13.44 8.04
C LEU A 113 -12.95 -13.94 9.19
N PRO A 114 -14.29 -13.88 9.07
CA PRO A 114 -15.21 -14.45 10.05
C PRO A 114 -14.89 -15.93 10.33
N GLU A 115 -15.12 -16.35 11.58
CA GLU A 115 -14.68 -17.63 12.15
C GLU A 115 -14.83 -18.84 11.19
N GLY A 116 -13.70 -19.51 10.89
CA GLY A 116 -13.66 -20.75 10.10
C GLY A 116 -12.68 -20.76 8.93
N SER A 117 -12.12 -19.62 8.55
CA SER A 117 -11.06 -19.51 7.54
C SER A 117 -9.79 -18.96 8.17
N GLY A 118 -8.81 -19.82 8.44
CA GLY A 118 -7.63 -19.48 9.26
C GLY A 118 -6.94 -18.16 8.90
N THR A 119 -6.41 -17.49 9.94
CA THR A 119 -5.88 -16.11 9.97
C THR A 119 -5.05 -15.69 8.75
N ASN A 120 -4.17 -16.56 8.26
CA ASN A 120 -3.33 -16.26 7.09
C ASN A 120 -4.13 -16.00 5.80
N ARG A 121 -5.34 -16.58 5.68
CA ARG A 121 -6.22 -16.38 4.52
C ARG A 121 -6.85 -14.99 4.52
N GLY A 122 -7.22 -14.47 5.69
CA GLY A 122 -7.74 -13.11 5.82
C GLY A 122 -6.69 -12.06 5.44
N THR A 123 -5.47 -12.22 5.95
CA THR A 123 -4.34 -11.33 5.64
C THR A 123 -4.01 -11.33 4.14
N SER A 124 -3.97 -12.50 3.49
CA SER A 124 -3.75 -12.56 2.03
C SER A 124 -4.90 -11.92 1.25
N LEU A 125 -6.15 -12.20 1.63
CA LEU A 125 -7.31 -11.70 0.90
C LEU A 125 -7.40 -10.17 1.00
N SER A 126 -7.23 -9.62 2.20
CA SER A 126 -7.22 -8.18 2.42
C SER A 126 -6.07 -7.49 1.69
N GLY A 127 -4.87 -8.07 1.71
CA GLY A 127 -3.72 -7.54 0.95
C GLY A 127 -3.96 -7.53 -0.57
N LEU A 128 -4.54 -8.61 -1.12
CA LEU A 128 -4.88 -8.69 -2.54
C LEU A 128 -6.01 -7.71 -2.93
N ILE A 129 -7.08 -7.64 -2.15
CA ILE A 129 -8.19 -6.70 -2.40
C ILE A 129 -7.70 -5.26 -2.30
N GLY A 130 -6.94 -4.93 -1.25
CA GLY A 130 -6.38 -3.60 -1.04
C GLY A 130 -5.48 -3.17 -2.20
N SER A 131 -4.56 -4.05 -2.62
CA SER A 131 -3.68 -3.77 -3.77
C SER A 131 -4.45 -3.56 -5.07
N GLY A 132 -5.49 -4.38 -5.32
CA GLY A 132 -6.37 -4.23 -6.48
C GLY A 132 -7.12 -2.91 -6.49
N LEU A 133 -7.68 -2.51 -5.34
CA LEU A 133 -8.38 -1.24 -5.19
C LEU A 133 -7.44 -0.06 -5.43
N THR A 134 -6.23 -0.07 -4.86
CA THR A 134 -5.21 0.96 -5.09
C THR A 134 -4.86 1.07 -6.57
N MET A 135 -4.73 -0.06 -7.28
CA MET A 135 -4.44 -0.05 -8.71
C MET A 135 -5.57 0.56 -9.54
N VAL A 136 -6.84 0.28 -9.18
CA VAL A 136 -8.01 0.89 -9.83
C VAL A 136 -8.04 2.41 -9.60
N VAL A 137 -7.81 2.86 -8.37
CA VAL A 137 -7.80 4.29 -8.03
C VAL A 137 -6.65 5.01 -8.74
N ALA A 138 -5.43 4.50 -8.63
CA ALA A 138 -4.26 5.09 -9.27
C ALA A 138 -4.41 5.12 -10.81
N GLY A 139 -4.86 4.00 -11.41
CA GLY A 139 -5.16 3.92 -12.83
C GLY A 139 -6.25 4.90 -13.26
N GLY A 140 -7.32 5.03 -12.47
CA GLY A 140 -8.40 5.99 -12.70
C GLY A 140 -7.93 7.44 -12.71
N VAL A 141 -7.10 7.82 -11.72
CA VAL A 141 -6.47 9.16 -11.66
C VAL A 141 -5.62 9.41 -12.90
N ILE A 142 -4.76 8.45 -13.28
CA ILE A 142 -3.91 8.57 -14.48
C ILE A 142 -4.77 8.75 -15.74
N LEU A 143 -5.82 7.95 -15.92
CA LEU A 143 -6.70 8.05 -17.09
C LEU A 143 -7.44 9.39 -17.13
N LEU A 144 -7.88 9.90 -15.97
CA LEU A 144 -8.53 11.21 -15.87
C LEU A 144 -7.57 12.34 -16.27
N LEU A 145 -6.33 12.31 -15.75
CA LEU A 145 -5.30 13.30 -16.10
C LEU A 145 -4.94 13.24 -17.60
N ARG A 146 -4.85 12.04 -18.18
CA ARG A 146 -4.59 11.86 -19.63
C ARG A 146 -5.72 12.41 -20.49
N ARG A 147 -6.99 12.24 -20.07
CA ARG A 147 -8.14 12.81 -20.79
C ARG A 147 -8.09 14.33 -20.82
N ARG A 148 -7.83 14.98 -19.67
CA ARG A 148 -7.74 16.45 -19.58
C ARG A 148 -6.62 17.05 -20.44
N ARG A 149 -5.47 16.37 -20.54
CA ARG A 149 -4.35 16.81 -21.38
C ARG A 149 -4.70 16.78 -22.88
N LYS A 150 -5.54 15.85 -23.31
CA LYS A 150 -5.98 15.72 -24.71
C LYS A 150 -7.05 16.76 -25.09
N GLU A 151 -7.78 17.30 -24.12
CA GLU A 151 -8.77 18.36 -24.32
C GLU A 151 -8.14 19.77 -24.31
N SER A 152 -6.92 19.91 -23.77
CA SER A 152 -6.21 21.19 -23.61
C SER A 152 -5.10 21.43 -24.64
N GLY A 153 -4.90 20.52 -25.61
CA GLY A 153 -3.90 20.62 -26.67
C GLY A 153 -4.51 20.26 -28.01
#